data_AF-A0A7J6LX89-F1
#
_entry.id   AF-A0A7J6LX89-F1
#
_cell.length_a   1.000
_cell.length_b   1.000
_cell.length_c   1.000
_cell.angle_alpha   90.00
_cell.angle_beta   90.00
_cell.angle_gamma   90.00
#
_symmetry.space_group_name_H-M   'P 1'
#
loop_
_entity.id
_entity.type
_entity.pdbx_description
1 polymer ?
#
loop_
_entity_poly.entity_id
_entity_poly.type
_entity_poly.pdbx_seq_one_letter_code
_entity_poly.pdbx_strand_id
1 'polypeptide(L)'
;VLVVNGDQDYLTNAVGTAEWLLKLKGVEKYGEMLGHVRPVPLKDDKGRAFGNIKALKYGNAARLAFLEVTGGGHSLVLNEPVGMQQTLWAFLDGGLWSNMIKTDDGKVCYIDT
;
A
#
# COMPACT_ATOMS: atom_id res chain seq x y z
N VAL A 1 -1.49 7.94 -6.51
CA VAL A 1 -0.07 7.60 -6.39
C VAL A 1 0.06 6.37 -5.52
N LEU A 2 0.84 5.39 -5.96
CA LEU A 2 1.23 4.22 -5.18
C LEU A 2 2.73 4.29 -5.01
N VAL A 3 3.18 4.25 -3.76
CA VAL A 3 4.58 4.16 -3.38
C VAL A 3 4.82 2.77 -2.81
N VAL A 4 5.86 2.09 -3.30
CA VAL A 4 6.18 0.72 -2.91
C VAL A 4 7.64 0.64 -2.52
N ASN A 5 7.92 0.15 -1.32
CA ASN A 5 9.29 -0.05 -0.83
C ASN A 5 9.43 -1.40 -0.17
N GLY A 6 10.62 -1.98 -0.31
CA GLY A 6 11.02 -3.17 0.43
C GLY A 6 11.52 -2.81 1.81
N ASP A 7 11.15 -3.59 2.82
CA ASP A 7 11.62 -3.39 4.20
C ASP A 7 13.11 -3.74 4.39
N GLN A 8 13.72 -4.47 3.46
CA GLN A 8 15.15 -4.80 3.44
C GLN A 8 15.98 -3.91 2.49
N ASP A 9 15.37 -2.97 1.77
CA ASP A 9 16.15 -2.02 0.97
C ASP A 9 16.86 -1.02 1.88
N TYR A 10 18.19 -0.94 1.77
CA TYR A 10 18.99 0.05 2.51
C TYR A 10 19.10 1.39 1.76
N LEU A 11 19.20 1.36 0.43
CA LEU A 11 19.52 2.53 -0.39
C LEU A 11 18.35 3.51 -0.43
N THR A 12 17.16 3.00 -0.74
CA THR A 12 15.90 3.75 -0.76
C THR A 12 14.91 3.12 0.22
N ASN A 13 15.28 3.15 1.50
CA ASN A 13 14.59 2.37 2.53
C ASN A 13 13.13 2.81 2.78
N ALA A 14 12.34 1.86 3.29
CA ALA A 14 10.93 2.06 3.61
C ALA A 14 10.69 3.14 4.67
N VAL A 15 11.56 3.26 5.68
CA VAL A 15 11.44 4.24 6.76
C VAL A 15 11.55 5.67 6.25
N GLY A 16 12.61 5.98 5.51
CA GLY A 16 12.83 7.31 4.93
C GLY A 16 11.75 7.68 3.92
N THR A 17 11.29 6.71 3.14
CA THR A 17 10.18 6.92 2.20
C THR A 17 8.87 7.20 2.96
N ALA A 18 8.57 6.44 4.01
CA ALA A 18 7.40 6.68 4.85
C ALA A 18 7.48 8.06 5.52
N GLU A 19 8.63 8.45 6.07
CA GLU A 19 8.81 9.78 6.66
C GLU A 19 8.55 10.91 5.66
N TRP A 20 9.09 10.80 4.45
CA TRP A 20 8.85 11.78 3.39
C TRP A 20 7.36 11.85 3.05
N LEU A 21 6.73 10.68 2.89
CA LEU A 21 5.35 10.56 2.47
C LEU A 21 4.38 11.10 3.54
N LEU A 22 4.65 10.86 4.82
CA LEU A 22 3.87 11.39 5.95
C LEU A 22 4.03 12.90 6.13
N LYS A 23 5.10 13.50 5.59
CA LYS A 23 5.33 14.95 5.58
C LYS A 23 4.76 15.62 4.33
N LEU A 24 4.20 14.87 3.37
CA LEU A 24 3.62 15.43 2.15
C LEU A 24 2.48 16.40 2.49
N LYS A 25 2.74 17.67 2.19
CA LYS A 25 1.75 18.73 2.21
C LYS A 25 1.01 18.73 0.87
N GLY A 26 -0.27 19.03 0.92
CA GLY A 26 -1.15 19.14 -0.23
C GLY A 26 -2.41 19.88 0.16
N VAL A 27 -3.40 19.92 -0.74
CA VAL A 27 -4.67 20.62 -0.49
C VAL A 27 -5.38 20.08 0.76
N GLU A 28 -5.23 18.78 1.06
CA GLU A 28 -5.85 18.12 2.22
C GLU A 28 -4.81 17.53 3.19
N LYS A 29 -3.58 18.06 3.23
CA LYS A 29 -2.50 17.51 4.10
C LYS A 29 -2.33 15.98 3.97
N TYR A 30 -2.12 15.52 2.74
CA TYR A 30 -2.18 14.10 2.39
C TYR A 30 -1.39 13.17 3.31
N GLY A 31 -0.17 13.55 3.68
CA GLY A 31 0.68 12.75 4.56
C GLY A 31 0.13 12.58 5.97
N GLU A 32 -0.41 13.65 6.56
CA GLU A 32 -1.01 13.62 7.91
C GLU A 32 -2.20 12.66 7.95
N MET A 33 -3.13 12.79 6.99
CA MET A 33 -4.31 11.94 6.92
C MET A 33 -3.95 10.47 6.69
N LEU A 34 -2.99 10.19 5.79
CA LEU A 34 -2.53 8.82 5.57
C LEU A 34 -1.85 8.24 6.82
N GLY A 35 -1.19 9.08 7.63
CA GLY A 35 -0.57 8.69 8.89
C GLY A 35 -1.56 8.05 9.87
N HIS A 36 -2.81 8.52 9.88
CA HIS A 36 -3.89 8.00 10.72
C HIS A 36 -4.49 6.68 10.20
N VAL A 37 -4.25 6.31 8.94
CA VAL A 37 -4.72 5.05 8.38
C VAL A 37 -3.94 3.89 8.99
N ARG A 38 -4.66 2.90 9.51
CA ARG A 38 -4.08 1.65 10.00
C ARG A 38 -3.55 0.84 8.81
N PRO A 39 -2.32 0.29 8.88
CA PRO A 39 -1.82 -0.62 7.85
C PRO A 39 -2.70 -1.86 7.74
N VAL A 40 -2.94 -2.32 6.51
CA VAL A 40 -3.66 -3.55 6.21
C VAL A 40 -2.71 -4.55 5.55
N PRO A 41 -2.61 -5.80 6.03
CA PRO A 41 -1.78 -6.80 5.38
C PRO A 41 -2.36 -7.18 4.02
N LEU A 42 -1.52 -7.19 2.99
CA LEU A 42 -1.84 -7.74 1.67
C LEU A 42 -1.37 -9.19 1.59
N LYS A 43 -2.21 -10.01 0.96
CA LYS A 43 -1.96 -11.42 0.72
C LYS A 43 -1.94 -11.70 -0.78
N ASP A 44 -1.11 -12.66 -1.19
CA ASP A 44 -1.14 -13.19 -2.55
C ASP A 44 -2.33 -14.14 -2.76
N ASP A 45 -2.47 -14.68 -3.97
CA ASP A 45 -3.54 -15.61 -4.35
C ASP A 45 -3.49 -16.96 -3.60
N LYS A 46 -2.41 -17.21 -2.86
CA LYS A 46 -2.23 -18.38 -2.00
C LYS A 46 -2.44 -18.04 -0.52
N GLY A 47 -2.90 -16.82 -0.22
CA GLY A 47 -3.15 -16.35 1.13
C GLY A 47 -1.88 -16.00 1.92
N ARG A 48 -0.70 -15.97 1.30
CA ARG A 48 0.55 -15.61 1.97
C ARG A 48 0.68 -14.09 2.03
N ALA A 49 0.90 -13.57 3.23
CA ALA A 49 1.15 -12.14 3.41
C ALA A 49 2.48 -11.73 2.75
N PHE A 50 2.48 -10.67 1.95
CA PHE A 50 3.68 -10.15 1.28
C PHE A 50 3.99 -8.69 1.60
N GLY A 51 3.10 -7.99 2.32
CA GLY A 51 3.35 -6.62 2.71
C GLY A 51 2.19 -5.99 3.46
N ASN A 52 2.38 -4.74 3.89
CA ASN A 52 1.37 -3.93 4.54
C ASN A 52 1.11 -2.66 3.75
N ILE A 53 -0.16 -2.33 3.55
CA ILE A 53 -0.56 -1.12 2.82
C ILE A 53 -1.30 -0.13 3.71
N LYS A 54 -0.97 1.14 3.56
CA LYS A 54 -1.83 2.27 3.92
C LYS A 54 -2.37 2.87 2.64
N ALA A 55 -3.68 3.03 2.51
CA ALA A 55 -4.28 3.64 1.33
C ALA A 55 -5.40 4.61 1.74
N LEU A 56 -5.48 5.76 1.07
CA LEU A 56 -6.51 6.76 1.32
C LEU A 56 -6.95 7.42 0.02
N LYS A 57 -8.28 7.63 -0.09
CA LYS A 57 -8.92 8.47 -1.09
C LYS A 57 -9.36 9.77 -0.43
N TYR A 58 -8.99 10.89 -1.03
CA TYR A 58 -9.23 12.24 -0.52
C TYR A 58 -10.51 12.85 -1.11
N GLY A 59 -11.01 13.92 -0.48
CA GLY A 59 -12.25 14.59 -0.90
C GLY A 59 -12.17 15.15 -2.33
N ASN A 60 -10.98 15.62 -2.72
CA ASN A 60 -10.66 16.11 -4.05
C ASN A 60 -10.36 15.01 -5.09
N ALA A 61 -10.74 13.77 -4.81
CA ALA A 61 -10.50 12.58 -5.62
C ALA A 61 -9.03 12.15 -5.78
N ALA A 62 -8.07 12.83 -5.11
CA ALA A 62 -6.71 12.33 -5.03
C ALA A 62 -6.67 10.97 -4.31
N ARG A 63 -5.63 10.19 -4.59
CA ARG A 63 -5.45 8.84 -4.03
C ARG A 63 -3.98 8.65 -3.70
N LEU A 64 -3.69 8.24 -2.47
CA LEU A 64 -2.33 7.97 -2.00
C LEU A 64 -2.29 6.62 -1.30
N ALA A 65 -1.32 5.80 -1.69
CA ALA A 65 -1.05 4.54 -1.03
C ALA A 65 0.46 4.36 -0.81
N PHE A 66 0.80 3.73 0.31
CA PHE A 66 2.14 3.28 0.65
C PHE A 66 2.09 1.80 1.00
N LEU A 67 2.81 1.00 0.22
CA LEU A 67 2.99 -0.43 0.43
C LEU A 67 4.43 -0.70 0.87
N GLU A 68 4.58 -1.28 2.04
CA GLU A 68 5.82 -1.86 2.51
C GLU A 68 5.81 -3.37 2.24
N VAL A 69 6.78 -3.86 1.47
CA VAL A 69 6.90 -5.25 1.05
C VAL A 69 7.81 -5.99 2.02
N THR A 70 7.27 -7.01 2.68
CA THR A 70 7.99 -7.80 3.68
C THR A 70 9.05 -8.66 3.02
N GLY A 71 10.30 -8.58 3.50
CA GLY A 71 11.44 -9.28 2.89
C GLY A 71 11.85 -8.71 1.53
N GLY A 72 11.28 -7.58 1.11
CA GLY A 72 11.59 -6.93 -0.16
C GLY A 72 12.93 -6.18 -0.10
N GLY A 73 13.81 -6.42 -1.07
CA GLY A 73 15.01 -5.60 -1.27
C GLY A 73 14.76 -4.45 -2.23
N HIS A 74 15.84 -3.91 -2.82
CA HIS A 74 15.74 -2.82 -3.80
C HIS A 74 14.94 -3.20 -5.06
N SER A 75 15.03 -4.46 -5.49
CA SER A 75 14.32 -4.99 -6.67
C SER A 75 13.13 -5.85 -6.23
N LEU A 76 12.06 -5.19 -5.82
CA LEU A 76 10.85 -5.81 -5.24
C LEU A 76 10.23 -6.91 -6.09
N VAL A 77 10.27 -6.77 -7.42
CA VAL A 77 9.71 -7.76 -8.36
C VAL A 77 10.48 -9.08 -8.33
N LEU A 78 11.76 -9.08 -7.91
CA LEU A 78 12.54 -10.31 -7.74
C LEU A 78 12.22 -11.04 -6.44
N ASN A 79 11.81 -10.31 -5.40
CA ASN A 79 11.43 -10.87 -4.11
C ASN A 79 9.96 -11.34 -4.12
N GLU A 80 9.07 -10.48 -4.62
CA GLU A 80 7.62 -10.63 -4.52
C GLU A 80 6.89 -10.42 -5.86
N PRO A 81 7.22 -11.18 -6.93
CA PRO A 81 6.69 -10.93 -8.28
C PRO A 81 5.16 -11.00 -8.35
N VAL A 82 4.55 -11.99 -7.69
CA VAL A 82 3.09 -12.18 -7.68
C VAL A 82 2.40 -11.02 -6.94
N GLY A 83 2.87 -10.69 -5.73
CA GLY A 83 2.32 -9.58 -4.95
C GLY A 83 2.46 -8.23 -5.66
N MET A 84 3.58 -8.00 -6.36
CA MET A 84 3.79 -6.79 -7.16
C MET A 84 2.84 -6.70 -8.35
N GLN A 85 2.65 -7.80 -9.08
CA GLN A 85 1.72 -7.84 -10.20
C GLN A 85 0.28 -7.60 -9.74
N GLN A 86 -0.15 -8.25 -8.66
CA GLN A 86 -1.49 -8.07 -8.09
C GLN A 86 -1.73 -6.65 -7.59
N THR A 87 -0.75 -6.08 -6.89
CA THR A 87 -0.83 -4.69 -6.42
C THR A 87 -0.95 -3.71 -7.58
N LEU A 88 -0.18 -3.92 -8.65
CA LEU A 88 -0.26 -3.09 -9.86
C LEU A 88 -1.66 -3.17 -10.49
N TRP A 89 -2.24 -4.37 -10.63
CA TRP A 89 -3.58 -4.52 -11.18
C TRP A 89 -4.64 -3.85 -10.31
N ALA A 90 -4.60 -4.09 -8.99
CA ALA A 90 -5.51 -3.45 -8.03
C ALA A 90 -5.40 -1.91 -8.06
N PHE A 91 -4.20 -1.37 -8.31
CA PHE A 91 -3.99 0.07 -8.46
C PHE A 91 -4.65 0.61 -9.73
N LEU A 92 -4.51 -0.10 -10.86
CA LEU A 92 -4.99 0.30 -12.18
C LEU A 92 -6.50 0.15 -12.35
N ASP A 93 -7.09 -0.95 -11.87
CA ASP A 93 -8.53 -1.21 -11.93
C ASP A 93 -9.33 -0.45 -10.86
N GLY A 94 -8.61 0.09 -9.86
CA GLY A 94 -9.13 0.87 -8.77
C GLY A 94 -9.57 0.06 -7.55
N GLY A 95 -9.37 -1.26 -7.54
CA GLY A 95 -9.63 -2.15 -6.41
C GLY A 95 -8.87 -1.78 -5.14
N LEU A 96 -7.70 -1.14 -5.27
CA LEU A 96 -6.93 -0.60 -4.15
C LEU A 96 -7.65 0.52 -3.39
N TRP A 97 -8.63 1.17 -4.03
CA TRP A 97 -9.31 2.37 -3.52
C TRP A 97 -10.78 2.14 -3.21
N SER A 98 -11.32 0.98 -3.58
CA SER A 98 -12.61 0.55 -3.06
C SER A 98 -12.44 0.22 -1.59
N ASN A 99 -13.45 0.54 -0.77
CA ASN A 99 -13.56 0.17 0.66
C ASN A 99 -13.67 -1.36 0.87
N MET A 100 -13.15 -2.15 -0.06
CA MET A 100 -13.33 -3.58 -0.20
C MET A 100 -12.00 -4.19 -0.59
N ILE A 101 -11.30 -4.77 0.37
CA ILE A 101 -10.33 -5.82 0.07
C ILE A 101 -11.14 -7.11 0.15
N LYS A 102 -11.33 -7.78 -1.00
CA LYS A 102 -11.93 -9.12 -1.04
C LYS A 102 -10.89 -10.11 -0.52
N THR A 103 -11.22 -10.85 0.54
CA THR A 103 -10.43 -12.00 0.97
C THR A 103 -10.86 -13.25 0.22
N ASP A 104 -9.97 -14.25 0.14
CA ASP A 104 -10.17 -15.49 -0.64
C ASP A 104 -11.37 -16.34 -0.18
N ASP A 105 -11.93 -16.06 0.99
CA ASP A 105 -13.15 -16.70 1.52
C ASP A 105 -14.45 -15.97 1.13
N GLY A 106 -14.36 -14.97 0.24
CA GLY A 106 -15.50 -14.18 -0.21
C GLY A 106 -16.05 -13.22 0.85
N LYS A 107 -15.40 -13.10 2.02
CA LYS A 107 -15.77 -12.11 3.02
C LYS A 107 -15.25 -10.73 2.65
N VAL A 108 -16.05 -9.73 2.97
CA VAL A 108 -15.71 -8.32 2.78
C VAL A 108 -15.07 -7.82 4.06
N CYS A 109 -13.78 -7.48 4.03
CA CYS A 109 -13.15 -6.74 5.12
C CYS A 109 -13.27 -5.24 4.83
N TYR A 110 -13.86 -4.52 5.79
CA TYR A 110 -13.96 -3.06 5.78
C TYR A 110 -12.67 -2.46 6.35
N ILE A 111 -12.14 -1.43 5.68
CA ILE A 111 -11.23 -0.49 6.33
C ILE A 111 -12.15 0.53 7.00
N ASP A 112 -12.38 0.37 8.31
CA ASP A 112 -13.03 1.41 9.11
C ASP A 112 -12.13 2.64 9.09
N THR A 113 -12.67 3.76 8.59
CA THR A 113 -12.11 5.10 8.76
C THR A 113 -12.35 5.60 10.17
#